data_AF-A0A9Q4HTJ0-F1
#
_entry.id   AF-A0A9Q4HTJ0-F1
#
_cell.length_a   1.000
_cell.length_b   1.000
_cell.length_c   1.000
_cell.angle_alpha   90.00
_cell.angle_beta   90.00
_cell.angle_gamma   90.00
#
_symmetry.space_group_name_H-M   'P 1'
#
loop_
_entity.id
_entity.type
_entity.pdbx_description
1 polymer ?
#
loop_
_entity_poly.entity_id
_entity_poly.type
_entity_poly.pdbx_seq_one_letter_code
_entity_poly.pdbx_strand_id
1 'polypeptide(L)' 'MEEKKNQNKRVCPLCGKEYDGVPALSRKDNETLICPECGTREAIDAALSVPEFSAGMTEQEKEEYKENVIRKIHENI' A
#
# COMPACT_ATOMS: atom_id res chain seq x y z
N MET A 1 -20.41 14.55 28.86
CA MET A 1 -19.25 15.16 28.20
C MET A 1 -19.11 14.44 26.88
N GLU A 2 -19.50 15.08 25.79
CA GLU A 2 -19.48 14.46 24.46
C GLU A 2 -18.03 14.45 23.95
N GLU A 3 -17.42 13.27 23.92
CA GLU A 3 -16.13 13.05 23.27
C GLU A 3 -16.31 13.27 21.77
N LYS A 4 -15.82 14.40 21.27
CA LYS A 4 -15.78 14.72 19.84
C LYS A 4 -14.89 13.69 19.15
N LYS A 5 -15.48 12.61 18.62
CA LYS A 5 -14.83 11.75 17.62
C LYS A 5 -14.60 12.60 16.38
N ASN A 6 -13.44 13.24 16.32
CA ASN A 6 -12.95 13.86 15.09
C ASN A 6 -12.56 12.71 14.14
N GLN A 7 -13.56 12.10 13.52
CA GLN A 7 -13.39 11.11 12.44
C GLN A 7 -12.89 11.85 11.20
N ASN A 8 -11.66 12.36 11.24
CA ASN A 8 -10.93 12.73 10.04
C ASN A 8 -10.60 11.42 9.33
N LYS A 9 -11.58 10.87 8.61
CA LYS A 9 -11.33 9.81 7.63
C LYS A 9 -10.22 10.31 6.73
N ARG A 10 -9.06 9.65 6.79
CA ARG A 10 -7.90 10.06 6.02
C ARG A 10 -8.11 9.54 4.61
N VAL A 11 -7.95 10.40 3.62
CA VAL A 11 -8.03 10.01 2.21
C VAL A 11 -6.62 9.83 1.69
N CYS A 12 -6.35 8.69 1.06
CA CYS A 12 -5.06 8.43 0.45
C CYS A 12 -4.85 9.33 -0.77
N PRO A 13 -3.78 10.13 -0.85
CA PRO A 13 -3.51 10.98 -2.02
C PRO A 13 -3.14 10.17 -3.28
N LEU A 14 -2.78 8.89 -3.16
CA LEU A 14 -2.44 8.03 -4.29
C LEU A 14 -3.65 7.34 -4.92
N CYS A 15 -4.55 6.78 -4.10
CA CYS A 15 -5.68 5.98 -4.60
C CYS A 15 -7.05 6.61 -4.34
N GLY A 16 -7.11 7.72 -3.61
CA GLY A 16 -8.36 8.42 -3.28
C GLY A 16 -9.29 7.68 -2.31
N LYS A 17 -8.87 6.52 -1.78
CA LYS A 17 -9.67 5.75 -0.82
C LYS A 17 -9.53 6.30 0.59
N GLU A 18 -10.63 6.25 1.34
CA GLU A 18 -10.64 6.49 2.78
C GLU A 18 -9.94 5.33 3.50
N TYR A 19 -9.11 5.63 4.50
CA TYR A 19 -8.46 4.64 5.34
C TYR A 19 -8.48 5.09 6.81
N ASP A 20 -8.61 4.11 7.71
CA ASP A 20 -8.65 4.32 9.17
C ASP A 20 -7.35 3.89 9.88
N GLY A 21 -6.47 3.19 9.17
CA GLY A 21 -5.20 2.67 9.71
C GLY A 21 -4.08 3.72 9.85
N VAL A 22 -2.96 3.27 10.41
CA VAL A 22 -1.72 4.07 10.49
C VAL A 22 -1.21 4.35 9.07
N PRO A 23 -0.98 5.62 8.67
CA PRO A 23 -0.48 5.94 7.35
C PRO A 23 0.95 5.40 7.15
N ALA A 24 1.24 4.96 5.93
CA ALA A 24 2.59 4.60 5.52
C ALA A 24 3.29 5.81 4.90
N LEU A 25 4.61 5.89 5.04
CA LEU A 25 5.43 6.87 4.31
C LEU A 25 5.70 6.33 2.91
N SER A 26 5.44 7.14 1.87
CA SER A 26 5.69 6.81 0.47
C SER A 26 7.16 6.46 0.25
N ARG A 27 7.44 5.37 -0.47
CA ARG A 27 8.83 5.00 -0.82
C ARG A 27 9.37 5.75 -2.04
N LYS A 28 8.50 6.41 -2.80
CA LYS A 28 8.89 7.17 -4.01
C LYS A 28 9.50 8.52 -3.67
N ASP A 29 8.87 9.20 -2.72
CA ASP A 29 9.20 10.59 -2.35
C ASP A 29 9.61 10.73 -0.87
N ASN A 30 9.41 9.71 -0.04
CA ASN A 30 9.83 9.68 1.37
C ASN A 30 9.27 10.84 2.24
N GLU A 31 8.17 11.45 1.79
CA GLU A 31 7.53 12.60 2.44
C GLU A 31 6.01 12.40 2.56
N THR A 32 5.38 11.82 1.54
CA THR A 32 3.92 11.70 1.45
C THR A 32 3.41 10.58 2.35
N LEU A 33 2.41 10.89 3.17
CA LEU A 33 1.67 9.91 3.96
C LEU A 33 0.52 9.30 3.13
N ILE A 34 0.57 7.99 2.94
CA ILE A 34 -0.33 7.22 2.08
C ILE A 34 -1.04 6.12 2.89
N CYS A 35 -2.07 5.50 2.32
CA CYS A 35 -2.75 4.38 3.00
C CYS A 35 -1.82 3.15 3.11
N PRO A 36 -2.09 2.26 4.09
CA PRO A 36 -1.33 1.01 4.27
C PRO A 36 -1.25 0.13 3.02
N GLU A 37 -2.35 0.05 2.25
CA GLU A 37 -2.40 -0.73 1.00
C GLU A 37 -1.44 -0.17 -0.05
N CYS A 38 -1.49 1.14 -0.31
CA CYS A 38 -0.58 1.79 -1.24
C CYS A 38 0.88 1.64 -0.78
N GLY A 39 1.15 1.79 0.51
CA GLY A 39 2.48 1.57 1.07
C GLY A 39 3.01 0.15 0.87
N THR A 40 2.12 -0.85 0.95
CA THR A 40 2.46 -2.25 0.65
C THR A 40 2.77 -2.44 -0.84
N ARG A 41 1.96 -1.85 -1.73
CA ARG A 41 2.20 -1.91 -3.18
C ARG A 41 3.56 -1.32 -3.55
N GLU A 42 3.93 -0.18 -2.96
CA GLU A 42 5.24 0.43 -3.18
C GLU A 42 6.39 -0.41 -2.60
N ALA A 43 6.18 -1.05 -1.44
CA ALA A 43 7.18 -1.97 -0.88
C ALA A 43 7.48 -3.13 -1.83
N ILE A 44 6.43 -3.72 -2.40
CA ILE A 44 6.54 -4.83 -3.33
C ILE A 44 7.17 -4.37 -4.64
N ASP A 45 6.78 -3.21 -5.16
CA ASP A 45 7.36 -2.65 -6.38
C ASP A 45 8.88 -2.42 -6.24
N ALA A 46 9.31 -1.84 -5.12
CA ALA A 46 10.73 -1.69 -4.81
C ALA A 46 11.44 -3.05 -4.73
N ALA A 47 10.84 -4.05 -4.09
CA ALA A 47 11.39 -5.41 -4.02
C ALA A 47 11.42 -6.12 -5.38
N LEU A 48 10.50 -5.83 -6.29
CA LEU A 48 10.50 -6.39 -7.66
C LEU A 48 11.38 -5.61 -8.63
N SER A 49 11.85 -4.43 -8.24
CA SER A 49 12.81 -3.64 -9.03
C SER A 49 14.23 -4.19 -8.95
N VAL A 50 14.55 -5.02 -7.94
CA VAL A 50 15.85 -5.68 -7.84
C VAL A 50 15.89 -6.91 -8.75
N PRO A 51 16.81 -6.96 -9.73
CA PRO A 51 16.84 -7.98 -10.76
C PRO A 51 17.11 -9.39 -10.21
N GLU A 52 17.79 -9.49 -9.07
CA GLU A 52 18.03 -10.77 -8.38
C GLU A 52 16.75 -11.44 -7.89
N PHE A 53 15.75 -10.64 -7.47
CA PHE A 53 14.47 -11.14 -6.98
C PHE A 53 13.45 -11.31 -8.10
N SER A 54 13.53 -10.47 -9.14
CA SER A 54 12.58 -10.47 -10.26
C SER A 54 13.05 -11.23 -11.50
N ALA A 55 14.21 -11.90 -11.45
CA ALA A 55 14.77 -12.62 -12.59
C ALA A 55 13.78 -13.66 -13.11
N GLY A 56 13.40 -13.54 -14.38
CA GLY A 56 12.47 -14.48 -15.02
C GLY A 56 10.99 -14.23 -14.77
N MET A 57 10.61 -13.20 -14.00
CA MET A 57 9.21 -12.80 -13.87
C MET A 57 8.82 -11.83 -14.98
N THR A 58 7.70 -12.10 -15.64
CA THR A 58 7.04 -11.15 -16.53
C THR A 58 6.37 -10.03 -15.73
N GLU A 59 6.08 -8.90 -16.37
CA GLU A 59 5.34 -7.80 -15.74
C GLU A 59 3.93 -8.23 -15.28
N GLN A 60 3.31 -9.18 -15.98
CA GLN A 60 2.00 -9.73 -15.60
C GLN A 60 2.08 -10.52 -14.29
N GLU A 61 3.09 -11.38 -14.13
CA GLU A 61 3.31 -12.14 -12.90
C GLU A 61 3.64 -11.23 -11.71
N LYS A 62 4.38 -10.14 -11.97
CA LYS A 62 4.68 -9.12 -10.95
C LYS A 62 3.41 -8.42 -10.46
N GLU A 63 2.51 -8.04 -11.36
CA GLU A 63 1.23 -7.42 -10.99
C GLU A 63 0.33 -8.42 -10.27
N GLU A 64 0.24 -9.67 -10.75
CA GLU A 64 -0.51 -10.72 -10.08
C GLU A 64 0.00 -10.97 -8.66
N TYR A 65 1.32 -11.00 -8.46
CA TYR A 65 1.92 -11.13 -7.14
C TYR A 65 1.51 -9.97 -6.21
N LYS A 66 1.57 -8.72 -6.70
CA LYS A 66 1.13 -7.53 -5.94
C LYS A 66 -0.32 -7.65 -5.51
N GLU A 67 -1.23 -7.92 -6.44
CA GLU A 67 -2.66 -8.03 -6.16
C GLU A 67 -2.97 -9.19 -5.22
N ASN A 68 -2.29 -10.34 -5.38
CA ASN A 68 -2.43 -11.48 -4.48
C ASN A 68 -2.00 -11.17 -3.04
N VAL A 69 -0.93 -10.41 -2.85
CA VAL A 69 -0.51 -9.98 -1.50
C VAL A 69 -1.55 -9.06 -0.88
N ILE A 70 -2.04 -8.05 -1.61
CA ILE A 70 -3.06 -7.13 -1.11
C ILE A 70 -4.35 -7.89 -0.76
N ARG A 71 -4.79 -8.82 -1.61
CA ARG A 71 -5.96 -9.67 -1.34
C ARG A 71 -5.80 -10.44 -0.04
N LYS A 72 -4.65 -11.12 0.16
CA LYS A 72 -4.37 -11.88 1.39
C LYS A 72 -4.36 -11.04 2.66
N ILE A 73 -3.96 -9.76 2.58
CA ILE A 73 -3.99 -8.85 3.72
C ILE A 73 -5.43 -8.59 4.17
N HIS A 74 -6.38 -8.51 3.23
CA HIS A 74 -7.79 -8.30 3.54
C HIS A 74 -8.55 -9.59 3.88
N GLU A 75 -8.07 -10.75 3.41
CA GLU A 75 -8.70 -12.05 3.64
C GLU A 75 -8.46 -12.62 5.06
N ASN A 76 -7.45 -12.10 5.77
CA ASN A 76 -7.06 -12.53 7.11
C ASN A 76 -7.49 -11.55 8.23
N ILE A 77 -8.46 -10.67 7.96
CA ILE A 77 -9.06 -9.74 8.94
C ILE A 77 -10.45 -10.23 9.37
#